data_AF-A0A1G2GBY2-F1
#
_entry.id   AF-A0A1G2GBY2-F1
#
_cell.length_a   1.000
_cell.length_b   1.000
_cell.length_c   1.000
_cell.angle_alpha   90.00
_cell.angle_beta   90.00
_cell.angle_gamma   90.00
#
_symmetry.space_group_name_H-M   'P 1'
#
loop_
_entity.id
_entity.type
_entity.pdbx_description
1 polymer ?
#
loop_
_entity_poly.entity_id
_entity_poly.type
_entity_poly.pdbx_seq_one_letter_code
_entity_poly.pdbx_strand_id
1 'polypeptide(L)'
;MRKITLSCVCEAQADCPKEVLLWNYYDHEHLVGTHYKHYSEVRILAERDDWALAYHKKRMPFLPISTTGVAFRYIDKNVMKTFHKDAIGLMLEQDTEFFDLPQNCSRVRVTYRVHVYPLFKFLQPIFDRLFRKWFTEVWAEDMPMRLRRWKVYNLGFKDFEGIEYINKKLPKPLRMEVPPYEFRPPLVSLSKVKSLEGEARPFGRSVELGYDE
;
A
#
# COMPACT_ATOMS: atom_id res chain seq x y z
N MET A 1 -13.45 3.80 35.33
CA MET A 1 -14.62 3.15 34.68
C MET A 1 -14.15 2.02 33.78
N ARG A 2 -14.81 0.85 33.79
CA ARG A 2 -14.48 -0.30 32.94
C ARG A 2 -14.82 0.04 31.48
N LYS A 3 -13.82 0.01 30.59
CA LYS A 3 -14.04 0.14 29.14
C LYS A 3 -14.50 -1.21 28.56
N ILE A 4 -15.21 -1.15 27.44
CA ILE A 4 -15.53 -2.32 26.61
C ILE A 4 -14.86 -2.17 25.25
N THR A 5 -14.74 -3.27 24.52
CA THR A 5 -14.10 -3.27 23.19
C THR A 5 -15.15 -3.56 22.13
N LEU A 6 -15.21 -2.70 21.10
CA LEU A 6 -15.83 -3.03 19.82
C LEU A 6 -14.77 -3.69 18.95
N SER A 7 -15.09 -4.80 18.28
CA SER A 7 -14.11 -5.55 17.49
C SER A 7 -14.67 -6.11 16.21
N CYS A 8 -13.88 -6.10 15.14
CA CYS A 8 -14.24 -6.62 13.82
C CYS A 8 -13.07 -7.45 13.28
N VAL A 9 -13.36 -8.63 12.76
CA VAL A 9 -12.37 -9.51 12.10
C VAL A 9 -12.70 -9.61 10.62
N CYS A 10 -11.70 -9.31 9.80
CA CYS A 10 -11.76 -9.39 8.35
C CYS A 10 -10.66 -10.32 7.84
N GLU A 11 -10.91 -11.02 6.74
CA GLU A 11 -9.91 -11.85 6.07
C GLU A 11 -9.94 -11.61 4.56
N ALA A 12 -8.79 -11.74 3.92
CA ALA A 12 -8.67 -11.74 2.46
C ALA A 12 -7.48 -12.57 2.01
N GLN A 13 -7.55 -13.08 0.78
CA GLN A 13 -6.45 -13.78 0.12
C GLN A 13 -5.83 -12.91 -0.97
N ALA A 14 -4.57 -13.15 -1.26
CA ALA A 14 -3.83 -12.50 -2.32
C ALA A 14 -3.03 -13.53 -3.14
N ASP A 15 -2.99 -13.31 -4.46
CA ASP A 15 -2.18 -14.10 -5.40
C ASP A 15 -0.72 -13.63 -5.42
N CYS A 16 -0.16 -13.36 -4.24
CA CYS A 16 1.23 -13.01 -4.03
C CYS A 16 1.69 -13.43 -2.62
N PRO A 17 3.02 -13.59 -2.39
CA PRO A 17 3.56 -13.95 -1.08
C PRO A 17 3.25 -12.91 -0.01
N LYS A 18 3.21 -13.33 1.25
CA LYS A 18 2.94 -12.44 2.39
C LYS A 18 3.98 -11.32 2.51
N GLU A 19 5.20 -11.53 2.05
CA GLU A 19 6.29 -10.56 2.06
C GLU A 19 5.94 -9.33 1.19
N VAL A 20 5.20 -9.53 0.09
CA VAL A 20 4.70 -8.44 -0.74
C VAL A 20 3.63 -7.64 0.01
N LEU A 21 2.78 -8.32 0.78
CA LEU A 21 1.80 -7.67 1.64
C LEU A 21 2.48 -6.87 2.74
N LEU A 22 3.46 -7.48 3.41
CA LEU A 22 4.23 -6.86 4.49
C LEU A 22 4.97 -5.62 4.01
N TRP A 23 5.62 -5.71 2.83
CA TRP A 23 6.24 -4.57 2.16
C TRP A 23 5.24 -3.43 1.97
N ASN A 24 4.07 -3.73 1.40
CA ASN A 24 3.07 -2.69 1.15
C ASN A 24 2.60 -2.05 2.46
N TYR A 25 2.43 -2.81 3.54
CA TYR A 25 2.13 -2.21 4.83
C TYR A 25 3.23 -1.21 5.24
N TYR A 26 4.51 -1.54 5.12
CA TYR A 26 5.63 -0.66 5.51
C TYR A 26 5.92 0.49 4.53
N ASP A 27 5.36 0.46 3.32
CA ASP A 27 5.48 1.53 2.33
C ASP A 27 4.64 2.75 2.69
N HIS A 28 4.99 3.52 3.72
CA HIS A 28 4.12 4.58 4.23
C HIS A 28 3.68 5.65 3.20
N GLU A 29 4.44 5.82 2.12
CA GLU A 29 4.11 6.76 1.04
C GLU A 29 2.88 6.30 0.22
N HIS A 30 2.58 4.99 0.15
CA HIS A 30 1.38 4.51 -0.55
C HIS A 30 0.08 5.07 0.06
N LEU A 31 0.09 5.46 1.33
CA LEU A 31 -1.10 6.01 1.98
C LEU A 31 -1.58 7.28 1.26
N VAL A 32 -0.66 8.18 0.88
CA VAL A 32 -1.02 9.41 0.16
C VAL A 32 -1.16 9.21 -1.34
N GLY A 33 -0.50 8.19 -1.92
CA GLY A 33 -0.60 7.86 -3.34
C GLY A 33 -1.85 7.05 -3.67
N THR A 34 -2.00 5.89 -3.05
CA THR A 34 -3.09 4.92 -3.29
C THR A 34 -4.37 5.34 -2.57
N HIS A 35 -4.28 5.73 -1.30
CA HIS A 35 -5.45 6.09 -0.48
C HIS A 35 -5.66 7.61 -0.37
N TYR A 36 -5.33 8.37 -1.44
CA TYR A 36 -5.39 9.83 -1.50
C TYR A 36 -6.77 10.44 -1.14
N LYS A 37 -7.85 9.67 -1.32
CA LYS A 37 -9.21 10.07 -0.91
C LYS A 37 -9.37 10.19 0.61
N HIS A 38 -8.55 9.46 1.35
CA HIS A 38 -8.60 9.34 2.80
C HIS A 38 -7.39 9.97 3.48
N TYR A 39 -6.21 9.94 2.88
CA TYR A 39 -4.99 10.52 3.45
C TYR A 39 -4.49 11.68 2.60
N SER A 40 -4.24 12.83 3.24
CA SER A 40 -3.66 14.00 2.58
C SER A 40 -2.23 14.27 3.00
N GLU A 41 -1.76 13.67 4.09
CA GLU A 41 -0.41 13.84 4.59
C GLU A 41 0.01 12.62 5.39
N VAL A 42 1.24 12.17 5.17
CA VAL A 42 1.93 11.18 6.01
C VAL A 42 3.35 11.66 6.23
N ARG A 43 3.79 11.67 7.49
CA ARG A 43 5.15 12.05 7.86
C ARG A 43 5.70 11.03 8.85
N ILE A 44 6.81 10.38 8.47
CA ILE A 44 7.51 9.47 9.37
C ILE A 44 8.20 10.29 10.45
N LEU A 45 7.86 10.02 11.70
CA LEU A 45 8.43 10.69 12.87
C LEU A 45 9.65 9.93 13.38
N ALA A 46 9.59 8.59 13.35
CA ALA A 46 10.70 7.70 13.67
C ALA A 46 10.45 6.33 13.05
N GLU A 47 11.51 5.64 12.63
CA GLU A 47 11.45 4.29 12.08
C GLU A 47 12.67 3.47 12.47
N ARG A 48 12.48 2.16 12.53
CA ARG A 48 13.48 1.10 12.60
C ARG A 48 13.02 -0.08 11.76
N ASP A 49 13.87 -1.10 11.67
CA ASP A 49 13.62 -2.29 10.86
C ASP A 49 12.29 -3.00 11.19
N ASP A 50 11.88 -2.98 12.46
CA ASP A 50 10.71 -3.71 12.96
C ASP A 50 9.55 -2.81 13.42
N TRP A 51 9.73 -1.48 13.48
CA TRP A 51 8.68 -0.55 13.90
C TRP A 51 8.76 0.82 13.25
N ALA A 52 7.62 1.48 13.13
CA ALA A 52 7.51 2.84 12.63
C ALA A 52 6.47 3.65 13.42
N LEU A 53 6.77 4.92 13.62
CA LEU A 53 5.86 5.93 14.14
C LEU A 53 5.64 6.99 13.05
N ALA A 54 4.41 7.11 12.59
CA ALA A 54 4.03 8.05 11.54
C ALA A 54 2.94 8.99 12.04
N TYR A 55 3.05 10.26 11.68
CA TYR A 55 1.96 11.22 11.73
C TYR A 55 1.13 11.11 10.45
N HIS A 56 -0.19 11.25 10.56
CA HIS A 56 -1.08 11.31 9.42
C HIS A 56 -2.11 12.44 9.53
N LYS A 57 -2.49 13.00 8.38
CA LYS A 57 -3.71 13.79 8.21
C LYS A 57 -4.67 13.00 7.34
N LYS A 58 -5.84 12.69 7.89
CA LYS A 58 -6.83 11.82 7.24
C LYS A 58 -8.25 12.35 7.33
N ARG A 59 -9.03 12.08 6.29
CA ARG A 59 -10.49 12.18 6.32
C ARG A 59 -11.04 10.90 6.92
N MET A 60 -11.89 11.02 7.95
CA MET A 60 -12.50 9.85 8.57
C MET A 60 -13.35 9.10 7.54
N PRO A 61 -13.29 7.75 7.47
CA PRO A 61 -14.02 6.99 6.45
C PRO A 61 -15.54 7.19 6.49
N PHE A 62 -16.09 7.48 7.68
CA PHE A 62 -17.55 7.48 7.92
C PHE A 62 -18.08 8.80 8.47
N LEU A 63 -17.20 9.74 8.79
CA LEU A 63 -17.57 11.07 9.27
C LEU A 63 -16.97 12.08 8.31
N PRO A 64 -17.70 13.14 7.90
CA PRO A 64 -17.19 14.17 7.00
C PRO A 64 -16.23 15.13 7.71
N ILE A 65 -15.38 14.61 8.59
CA ILE A 65 -14.45 15.34 9.43
C ILE A 65 -13.04 14.88 9.09
N SER A 66 -12.14 15.83 8.91
CA SER A 66 -10.71 15.59 8.82
C SER A 66 -10.12 15.58 10.22
N THR A 67 -9.24 14.63 10.49
CA THR A 67 -8.52 14.54 11.75
C THR A 67 -7.04 14.30 11.49
N THR A 68 -6.24 14.61 12.49
CA THR A 68 -4.82 14.31 12.52
C THR A 68 -4.57 13.26 13.57
N GLY A 69 -3.48 12.53 13.46
CA GLY A 69 -3.17 11.47 14.40
C GLY A 69 -1.79 10.89 14.21
N VAL A 70 -1.47 9.96 15.10
CA VAL A 70 -0.26 9.16 15.03
C VAL A 70 -0.63 7.70 14.85
N ALA A 71 0.16 7.00 14.04
CA ALA A 71 0.13 5.56 13.86
C ALA A 71 1.47 5.01 14.35
N PHE A 72 1.44 4.20 15.40
CA PHE A 72 2.58 3.39 15.80
C PHE A 72 2.36 1.97 15.30
N ARG A 73 3.35 1.38 14.65
CA ARG A 73 3.30 0.02 14.14
C ARG A 73 4.58 -0.71 14.50
N TYR A 74 4.47 -2.00 14.80
CA TYR A 74 5.60 -2.89 14.91
C TYR A 74 5.21 -4.32 14.51
N ILE A 75 6.21 -5.15 14.20
CA ILE A 75 6.04 -6.59 14.02
C ILE A 75 6.43 -7.31 15.31
N ASP A 76 5.54 -8.18 15.79
CA ASP A 76 5.84 -9.18 16.81
C ASP A 76 5.62 -10.56 16.21
N LYS A 77 6.72 -11.29 15.97
CA LYS A 77 6.72 -12.58 15.27
C LYS A 77 6.08 -12.46 13.88
N ASN A 78 4.89 -13.04 13.69
CA ASN A 78 4.13 -13.04 12.43
C ASN A 78 2.90 -12.12 12.48
N VAL A 79 2.82 -11.25 13.48
CA VAL A 79 1.69 -10.33 13.68
C VAL A 79 2.19 -8.90 13.63
N MET A 80 1.68 -8.15 12.67
CA MET A 80 1.89 -6.72 12.62
C MET A 80 0.83 -6.04 13.50
N LYS A 81 1.30 -5.34 14.53
CA LYS A 81 0.46 -4.62 15.47
C LYS A 81 0.50 -3.14 15.14
N THR A 82 -0.66 -2.52 14.95
CA THR A 82 -0.78 -1.10 14.65
C THR A 82 -1.73 -0.42 15.62
N PHE A 83 -1.34 0.75 16.09
CA PHE A 83 -2.08 1.59 17.00
C PHE A 83 -2.26 2.96 16.37
N HIS A 84 -3.50 3.32 16.06
CA HIS A 84 -3.85 4.63 15.55
C HIS A 84 -4.53 5.44 16.65
N LYS A 85 -3.90 6.55 17.03
CA LYS A 85 -4.47 7.55 17.94
C LYS A 85 -4.75 8.82 17.16
N ASP A 86 -6.01 9.21 17.06
CA ASP A 86 -6.38 10.50 16.47
C ASP A 86 -6.49 11.63 17.49
N ALA A 87 -6.60 12.86 17.00
CA ALA A 87 -6.73 14.07 17.81
C ALA A 87 -8.07 14.18 18.56
N ILE A 88 -9.10 13.46 18.12
CA ILE A 88 -10.45 13.51 18.73
C ILE A 88 -10.66 12.51 19.87
N GLY A 89 -9.66 11.69 20.19
CA GLY A 89 -9.71 10.81 21.36
C GLY A 89 -9.86 9.31 21.03
N LEU A 90 -10.13 8.94 19.77
CA LEU A 90 -10.28 7.54 19.39
C LEU A 90 -8.92 6.85 19.27
N MET A 91 -8.90 5.60 19.73
CA MET A 91 -7.75 4.72 19.69
C MET A 91 -8.19 3.44 18.99
N LEU A 92 -7.65 3.21 17.80
CA LEU A 92 -7.86 2.00 17.02
C LEU A 92 -6.63 1.12 17.14
N GLU A 93 -6.82 -0.09 17.64
CA GLU A 93 -5.82 -1.15 17.63
C GLU A 93 -6.13 -2.09 16.47
N GLN A 94 -5.09 -2.50 15.75
CA GLN A 94 -5.18 -3.41 14.62
C GLN A 94 -4.10 -4.48 14.76
N ASP A 95 -4.51 -5.75 14.77
CA ASP A 95 -3.60 -6.88 14.58
C ASP A 95 -3.77 -7.42 13.17
N THR A 96 -2.70 -7.48 12.39
CA THR A 96 -2.67 -8.13 11.08
C THR A 96 -1.82 -9.38 11.16
N GLU A 97 -2.44 -10.53 10.99
CA GLU A 97 -1.79 -11.84 10.90
C GLU A 97 -1.61 -12.22 9.44
N PHE A 98 -0.43 -12.74 9.10
CA PHE A 98 -0.10 -13.18 7.75
C PHE A 98 0.08 -14.70 7.72
N PHE A 99 -0.53 -15.34 6.71
CA PHE A 99 -0.47 -16.78 6.50
C PHE A 99 0.03 -17.07 5.09
N ASP A 100 0.98 -18.00 4.99
CA ASP A 100 1.39 -18.56 3.70
C ASP A 100 0.33 -19.53 3.20
N LEU A 101 0.04 -19.45 1.90
CA LEU A 101 -0.75 -20.44 1.18
C LEU A 101 0.12 -21.08 0.08
N PRO A 102 -0.28 -22.23 -0.47
CA PRO A 102 0.41 -22.84 -1.62
C PRO A 102 0.49 -21.91 -2.85
N GLN A 103 1.38 -22.25 -3.79
CA GLN A 103 1.58 -21.52 -5.05
C GLN A 103 1.90 -20.01 -4.93
N ASN A 104 2.67 -19.61 -3.91
CA ASN A 104 3.02 -18.21 -3.65
C ASN A 104 1.79 -17.32 -3.40
N CYS A 105 0.70 -17.90 -2.89
CA CYS A 105 -0.44 -17.14 -2.41
C CYS A 105 -0.30 -16.85 -0.91
N SER A 106 -1.08 -15.91 -0.41
CA SER A 106 -1.14 -15.61 1.02
C SER A 106 -2.55 -15.26 1.46
N ARG A 107 -2.77 -15.34 2.77
CA ARG A 107 -3.99 -14.87 3.42
C ARG A 107 -3.62 -13.91 4.54
N VAL A 108 -4.43 -12.87 4.70
CA VAL A 108 -4.37 -12.00 5.87
C VAL A 108 -5.61 -12.16 6.73
N ARG A 109 -5.43 -12.02 8.03
CA ARG A 109 -6.51 -11.78 8.98
C ARG A 109 -6.23 -10.47 9.69
N VAL A 110 -7.18 -9.55 9.64
CA VAL A 110 -7.09 -8.25 10.30
C VAL A 110 -8.14 -8.18 11.39
N THR A 111 -7.69 -7.95 12.62
CA THR A 111 -8.55 -7.72 13.78
C THR A 111 -8.48 -6.27 14.20
N TYR A 112 -9.58 -5.54 14.04
CA TYR A 112 -9.75 -4.16 14.50
C TYR A 112 -10.36 -4.14 15.89
N ARG A 113 -9.86 -3.30 16.79
CA ARG A 113 -10.39 -3.10 18.15
C ARG A 113 -10.43 -1.63 18.52
N VAL A 114 -11.55 -1.16 19.06
CA VAL A 114 -11.70 0.19 19.62
C VAL A 114 -12.28 0.10 21.02
N HIS A 115 -11.63 0.76 21.97
CA HIS A 115 -12.09 0.80 23.36
C HIS A 115 -13.06 1.95 23.58
N VAL A 116 -14.30 1.63 23.94
CA VAL A 116 -15.39 2.60 24.16
C VAL A 116 -15.99 2.45 25.56
N TYR A 117 -16.79 3.43 25.97
CA TYR A 117 -17.58 3.32 27.20
C TYR A 117 -18.69 2.25 27.05
N PRO A 118 -19.10 1.57 28.15
CA PRO A 118 -20.09 0.49 28.10
C PRO A 118 -21.41 0.84 27.39
N LEU A 119 -21.85 2.10 27.51
CA LEU A 119 -23.05 2.59 26.85
C LEU A 119 -22.98 2.44 25.32
N PHE A 120 -21.79 2.46 24.72
CA PHE A 120 -21.62 2.36 23.26
C PHE A 120 -21.57 0.92 22.73
N LYS A 121 -21.84 -0.11 23.55
CA LYS A 121 -21.81 -1.52 23.11
C LYS A 121 -22.76 -1.78 21.94
N PHE A 122 -23.92 -1.11 21.92
CA PHE A 122 -24.92 -1.28 20.88
C PHE A 122 -24.43 -0.85 19.49
N LEU A 123 -23.30 -0.13 19.40
CA LEU A 123 -22.69 0.25 18.13
C LEU A 123 -21.92 -0.89 17.44
N GLN A 124 -21.71 -2.04 18.11
CA GLN A 124 -21.01 -3.21 17.55
C GLN A 124 -21.46 -3.61 16.12
N PRO A 125 -22.76 -3.81 15.80
CA PRO A 125 -23.16 -4.19 14.44
C PRO A 125 -22.86 -3.11 13.40
N ILE A 126 -22.95 -1.84 13.78
CA ILE A 126 -22.58 -0.70 12.92
C ILE A 126 -21.07 -0.73 12.71
N PHE A 127 -20.30 -0.89 13.78
CA PHE A 127 -18.85 -1.00 13.74
C PHE A 127 -18.39 -2.12 12.79
N ASP A 128 -18.95 -3.33 12.91
CA ASP A 128 -18.62 -4.45 12.03
C ASP A 128 -18.92 -4.14 10.56
N ARG A 129 -20.09 -3.59 10.26
CA ARG A 129 -20.46 -3.26 8.87
C ARG A 129 -19.53 -2.22 8.27
N LEU A 130 -19.20 -1.19 9.04
CA LEU A 130 -18.33 -0.10 8.62
C LEU A 130 -16.90 -0.60 8.37
N PHE A 131 -16.31 -1.33 9.33
CA PHE A 131 -14.93 -1.82 9.21
C PHE A 131 -14.76 -2.91 8.16
N ARG A 132 -15.77 -3.77 7.93
CA ARG A 132 -15.76 -4.71 6.80
C ARG A 132 -15.76 -4.00 5.47
N LYS A 133 -16.61 -2.98 5.30
CA LYS A 133 -16.65 -2.18 4.07
C LYS A 133 -15.30 -1.50 3.83
N TRP A 134 -14.79 -0.81 4.85
CA TRP A 134 -13.48 -0.15 4.78
C TRP A 134 -12.35 -1.11 4.42
N PHE A 135 -12.31 -2.29 5.06
CA PHE A 135 -11.32 -3.31 4.76
C PHE A 135 -11.38 -3.74 3.30
N THR A 136 -12.57 -4.04 2.78
CA THR A 136 -12.72 -4.48 1.38
C THR A 136 -12.32 -3.38 0.39
N GLU A 137 -12.66 -2.12 0.67
CA GLU A 137 -12.30 -0.98 -0.19
C GLU A 137 -10.79 -0.76 -0.22
N VAL A 138 -10.14 -0.66 0.95
CA VAL A 138 -8.68 -0.51 1.06
C VAL A 138 -7.95 -1.70 0.43
N TRP A 139 -8.45 -2.92 0.67
CA TRP A 139 -7.88 -4.12 0.07
C TRP A 139 -7.90 -4.06 -1.45
N ALA A 140 -9.05 -3.73 -2.05
CA ALA A 140 -9.19 -3.62 -3.50
C ALA A 140 -8.30 -2.51 -4.09
N GLU A 141 -8.11 -1.40 -3.38
CA GLU A 141 -7.22 -0.30 -3.81
C GLU A 141 -5.75 -0.70 -3.83
N ASP A 142 -5.28 -1.46 -2.84
CA ASP A 142 -3.87 -1.88 -2.75
C ASP A 142 -3.48 -3.01 -3.70
N MET A 143 -4.43 -3.92 -4.01
CA MET A 143 -4.14 -5.16 -4.74
C MET A 143 -3.41 -4.95 -6.07
N PRO A 144 -3.79 -3.99 -6.95
CA PRO A 144 -3.08 -3.74 -8.19
C PRO A 144 -1.59 -3.42 -7.99
N MET A 145 -1.25 -2.66 -6.95
CA MET A 145 0.14 -2.31 -6.65
C MET A 145 0.93 -3.53 -6.19
N ARG A 146 0.34 -4.33 -5.28
CA ARG A 146 0.95 -5.58 -4.77
C ARG A 146 1.24 -6.57 -5.91
N LEU A 147 0.25 -6.79 -6.79
CA LEU A 147 0.40 -7.71 -7.92
C LEU A 147 1.43 -7.20 -8.95
N ARG A 148 1.49 -5.89 -9.21
CA ARG A 148 2.54 -5.31 -10.07
C ARG A 148 3.93 -5.54 -9.49
N ARG A 149 4.13 -5.30 -8.19
CA ARG A 149 5.41 -5.57 -7.53
C ARG A 149 5.79 -7.03 -7.62
N TRP A 150 4.84 -7.94 -7.35
CA TRP A 150 5.07 -9.37 -7.48
C TRP A 150 5.45 -9.78 -8.91
N LYS A 151 4.77 -9.23 -9.92
CA LYS A 151 5.11 -9.44 -11.34
C LYS A 151 6.53 -8.99 -11.66
N VAL A 152 6.93 -7.79 -11.22
CA VAL A 152 8.27 -7.24 -11.43
C VAL A 152 9.34 -8.09 -10.73
N TYR A 153 9.07 -8.55 -9.51
CA TYR A 153 9.94 -9.46 -8.79
C TYR A 153 10.13 -10.79 -9.54
N ASN A 154 9.06 -11.38 -10.08
CA ASN A 154 9.13 -12.60 -10.89
C ASN A 154 9.93 -12.45 -12.19
N LEU A 155 10.09 -11.22 -12.68
CA LEU A 155 10.95 -10.91 -13.84
C LEU A 155 12.43 -10.75 -13.46
N GLY A 156 12.79 -10.99 -12.19
CA GLY A 156 14.17 -10.96 -11.69
C GLY A 156 14.62 -9.60 -11.14
N PHE A 157 13.70 -8.65 -10.99
CA PHE A 157 14.02 -7.37 -10.34
C PHE A 157 14.39 -7.61 -8.87
N LYS A 158 15.52 -7.02 -8.44
CA LYS A 158 15.95 -7.03 -7.04
C LYS A 158 15.88 -5.62 -6.49
N ASP A 159 15.21 -5.47 -5.34
CA ASP A 159 15.16 -4.18 -4.68
C ASP A 159 16.57 -3.74 -4.25
N PHE A 160 16.85 -2.45 -4.48
CA PHE A 160 18.04 -1.76 -3.98
C PHE A 160 19.40 -2.33 -4.42
N GLU A 161 19.42 -3.17 -5.47
CA GLU A 161 20.66 -3.58 -6.15
C GLU A 161 21.31 -2.37 -6.83
N GLY A 162 22.60 -2.15 -6.60
CA GLY A 162 23.36 -1.00 -7.12
C GLY A 162 23.40 0.23 -6.21
N ILE A 163 22.64 0.27 -5.12
CA ILE A 163 22.70 1.34 -4.09
C ILE A 163 23.21 0.83 -2.74
N GLU A 164 23.99 -0.25 -2.72
CA GLU A 164 24.46 -0.92 -1.50
C GLU A 164 25.25 0.02 -0.60
N TYR A 165 25.90 1.04 -1.16
CA TYR A 165 26.62 2.03 -0.39
C TYR A 165 25.70 2.86 0.50
N ILE A 166 24.47 3.16 0.06
CA ILE A 166 23.45 3.81 0.89
C ILE A 166 23.00 2.83 1.99
N ASN A 167 22.64 1.60 1.59
CA ASN A 167 22.15 0.57 2.52
C ASN A 167 23.18 0.24 3.62
N LYS A 168 24.48 0.20 3.27
CA LYS A 168 25.59 -0.06 4.20
C LYS A 168 26.14 1.21 4.85
N LYS A 169 25.53 2.37 4.63
CA LYS A 169 25.97 3.68 5.13
C LYS A 169 27.45 3.97 4.81
N LEU A 170 27.90 3.51 3.66
CA LEU A 170 29.23 3.80 3.14
C LEU A 170 29.23 5.21 2.53
N PRO A 171 30.34 5.96 2.64
CA PRO A 171 30.40 7.35 2.17
C PRO A 171 30.28 7.51 0.65
N LYS A 172 30.55 6.46 -0.13
CA LYS A 172 30.49 6.48 -1.59
C LYS A 172 30.25 5.09 -2.20
N PRO A 173 29.73 4.99 -3.44
CA PRO A 173 29.62 3.74 -4.17
C PRO A 173 30.98 3.07 -4.36
N LEU A 174 31.02 1.73 -4.36
CA LEU A 174 32.22 0.97 -4.73
C LEU A 174 32.54 1.10 -6.22
N ARG A 175 31.53 1.36 -7.05
CA ARG A 175 31.66 1.64 -8.50
C ARG A 175 30.91 2.92 -8.81
N MET A 176 31.62 3.95 -9.28
CA MET A 176 31.01 5.22 -9.72
C MET A 176 30.87 5.33 -11.24
N GLU A 177 31.34 4.33 -11.98
CA GLU A 177 31.19 4.28 -13.43
C GLU A 177 29.73 3.98 -13.75
N VAL A 178 28.96 5.03 -14.01
CA VAL A 178 27.63 4.92 -14.60
C VAL A 178 27.85 4.82 -16.11
N PRO A 179 27.57 3.67 -16.75
CA PRO A 179 27.61 3.61 -18.19
C PRO A 179 26.64 4.65 -18.76
N PRO A 180 26.92 5.23 -19.93
CA PRO A 180 26.01 6.20 -20.54
C PRO A 180 24.61 5.60 -20.61
N TYR A 181 23.61 6.34 -20.09
CA TYR A 181 22.22 5.90 -20.12
C TYR A 181 21.75 5.88 -21.57
N GLU A 182 21.66 4.69 -22.14
CA GLU A 182 21.13 4.48 -23.48
C GLU A 182 19.61 4.27 -23.39
N PHE A 183 18.84 5.30 -23.72
CA PHE A 183 17.39 5.18 -23.79
C PHE A 183 17.00 4.25 -24.95
N ARG A 184 16.56 3.03 -24.60
CA ARG A 184 15.97 2.07 -25.54
C ARG A 184 14.47 1.98 -25.26
N PRO A 185 13.61 2.62 -26.05
CA PRO A 185 12.18 2.54 -25.82
C PRO A 185 11.73 1.07 -25.92
N PRO A 186 10.85 0.59 -25.03
CA PRO A 186 10.40 -0.81 -25.00
C PRO A 186 9.65 -1.21 -26.27
N LEU A 187 9.12 -0.22 -26.99
CA LEU A 187 8.58 -0.34 -28.32
C LEU A 187 9.29 0.69 -29.19
N VAL A 188 10.01 0.24 -30.21
CA VAL A 188 10.48 1.13 -31.25
C VAL A 188 9.23 1.68 -31.94
N SER A 189 9.11 3.01 -32.06
CA SER A 189 8.01 3.61 -32.84
C SER A 189 7.98 2.93 -34.20
N LEU A 190 6.84 2.35 -34.56
CA LEU A 190 6.65 1.84 -35.91
C LEU A 190 6.99 2.95 -36.90
N SER A 191 7.77 2.60 -37.91
CA SER A 191 8.14 3.54 -38.96
C SER A 191 6.86 4.05 -39.62
N LYS A 192 6.78 5.36 -39.88
CA LYS A 192 5.67 5.94 -40.66
C LYS A 192 5.64 5.27 -42.04
N VAL A 193 4.45 4.88 -42.51
CA VAL A 193 4.30 4.35 -43.86
C VAL A 193 4.16 5.54 -44.80
N LYS A 194 5.04 5.64 -45.81
CA LYS A 194 4.91 6.65 -46.87
C LYS A 194 3.82 6.20 -47.84
N SER A 195 2.68 6.89 -47.86
CA SER A 195 1.62 6.72 -48.85
C SER A 195 1.70 7.81 -49.92
N LEU A 196 0.97 7.64 -51.04
CA LEU A 196 0.86 8.65 -52.10
C LEU A 196 0.22 9.97 -51.63
N GLU A 197 -0.50 9.96 -50.51
CA GLU A 197 -1.21 11.10 -49.92
C GLU A 197 -0.43 11.78 -48.78
N GLY A 198 0.72 11.23 -48.38
CA GLY A 198 1.56 11.73 -47.29
C GLY A 198 2.05 10.65 -46.31
N GLU A 199 2.67 11.08 -45.21
CA GLU A 199 3.07 10.17 -44.11
C GLU A 199 1.84 9.76 -43.29
N ALA A 200 1.47 8.48 -43.34
CA ALA A 200 0.33 7.95 -42.58
C ALA A 200 0.80 6.93 -41.53
N ARG A 201 0.04 6.83 -40.42
CA ARG A 201 0.21 5.73 -39.46
C ARG A 201 -0.22 4.41 -40.13
N PRO A 202 0.39 3.27 -39.77
CA PRO A 202 0.01 1.97 -40.35
C PRO A 202 -1.42 1.55 -40.04
N PHE A 203 -2.07 2.18 -39.07
CA PHE A 203 -3.45 1.94 -38.68
C PHE A 203 -4.14 3.27 -38.35
N GLY A 204 -5.34 3.48 -38.90
CA GLY A 204 -6.21 4.62 -38.59
C GLY A 204 -6.95 4.49 -37.25
N ARG A 205 -6.92 3.30 -36.63
CA ARG A 205 -7.53 3.03 -35.33
C ARG A 205 -6.70 2.02 -34.55
N SER A 206 -6.43 2.29 -33.27
CA SER A 206 -5.72 1.37 -32.36
C SER A 206 -6.59 1.10 -31.14
N VAL A 207 -6.98 -0.16 -30.94
CA VAL A 207 -7.79 -0.60 -29.80
C VAL A 207 -6.97 -0.54 -28.49
N GLU A 208 -5.64 -0.60 -28.58
CA GLU A 208 -4.74 -0.65 -27.42
C GLU A 208 -4.36 0.73 -26.87
N LEU A 209 -4.39 1.77 -27.72
CA LEU A 209 -3.94 3.12 -27.35
C LEU A 209 -5.09 4.10 -27.08
N GLY A 210 -6.35 3.69 -27.30
CA GLY A 210 -7.53 4.42 -26.83
C GLY A 210 -7.75 5.81 -27.41
N TYR A 211 -7.17 6.11 -28.58
CA TYR A 211 -7.50 7.33 -29.32
C TYR A 211 -8.61 7.01 -30.32
N ASP A 212 -9.82 7.54 -30.08
CA ASP A 212 -10.80 7.76 -31.14
C ASP A 212 -10.50 9.14 -31.75
N GLU A 213 -10.56 9.25 -33.08
CA GLU A 213 -10.58 10.55 -33.78
C GLU A 213 -11.89 11.30 -33.50
#